data_AF-A0A0A7GB56-F1
#
_entry.id   AF-A0A0A7GB56-F1
#
_cell.length_a   1.000
_cell.length_b   1.000
_cell.length_c   1.000
_cell.angle_alpha   90.00
_cell.angle_beta   90.00
_cell.angle_gamma   90.00
#
_symmetry.space_group_name_H-M   'P 1'
#
loop_
_entity.id
_entity.type
_entity.pdbx_description
1 polymer ?
#
loop_
_entity_poly.entity_id
_entity_poly.type
_entity_poly.pdbx_seq_one_letter_code
_entity_poly.pdbx_strand_id
1 'polypeptide(L)'
;MNDVIRDRAIALAKSISESEEYREFIATEEVLKQDEVAQNLLIEFQEKQQEFLSKQLMGEVDEALLNSLTEIQGKLNELESVRNFMDSYNRLVSLLGEVGDLISQELDFDFGEAYRT
;
A
#
# COMPACT_ATOMS: atom_id res chain seq x y z
N MET A 1 7.57 -11.88 24.51
CA MET A 1 7.80 -12.87 23.44
C MET A 1 8.99 -13.74 23.83
N ASN A 2 8.87 -15.06 23.81
CA ASN A 2 9.99 -15.96 24.08
C ASN A 2 10.91 -16.07 22.85
N ASP A 3 12.12 -16.61 23.04
CA ASP A 3 13.14 -16.66 21.98
C ASP A 3 12.71 -17.54 20.80
N VAL A 4 12.00 -18.65 21.06
CA VAL A 4 11.52 -19.54 20.00
C VAL A 4 10.55 -18.83 19.04
N ILE A 5 9.55 -18.11 19.57
CA ILE A 5 8.60 -17.37 18.74
C ILE A 5 9.31 -16.23 18.00
N ARG A 6 10.27 -15.56 18.64
CA ARG A 6 11.10 -14.52 18.00
C ARG A 6 11.84 -15.09 16.80
N ASP A 7 12.55 -16.20 16.97
CA ASP A 7 13.36 -16.80 15.92
C ASP A 7 12.51 -17.27 14.74
N ARG A 8 11.32 -17.81 15.02
CA ARG A 8 10.36 -18.21 13.97
C ARG A 8 9.82 -17.01 13.20
N ALA A 9 9.48 -15.91 13.88
CA ALA A 9 9.04 -14.69 13.21
C ALA A 9 10.14 -14.10 12.32
N ILE A 10 11.40 -14.08 12.79
CA ILE A 10 12.53 -13.60 11.98
C ILE A 10 12.76 -14.51 10.77
N ALA A 11 12.66 -15.84 10.94
CA ALA A 11 12.81 -16.78 9.85
C ALA A 11 11.74 -16.58 8.77
N LEU A 12 10.48 -16.40 9.18
CA LEU A 12 9.37 -16.09 8.26
C LEU A 12 9.61 -14.77 7.51
N ALA A 13 10.01 -13.71 8.22
CA ALA A 13 10.32 -12.42 7.60
C ALA A 13 11.44 -12.53 6.56
N LYS A 14 12.48 -13.33 6.83
CA LYS A 14 13.55 -13.61 5.85
C LYS A 14 13.02 -14.34 4.62
N SER A 15 12.22 -15.38 4.80
CA SER A 15 11.59 -16.09 3.69
C SER A 15 10.70 -15.18 2.84
N ILE A 16 9.93 -14.28 3.45
CA ILE A 16 9.13 -13.28 2.73
C ILE A 16 10.04 -12.30 1.98
N SER A 17 11.14 -11.83 2.58
CA SER A 17 12.08 -10.94 1.89
C SER A 17 12.79 -11.60 0.69
N GLU A 18 12.86 -12.92 0.69
CA GLU A 18 13.39 -13.74 -0.41
C GLU A 18 12.28 -14.21 -1.37
N SER A 19 11.04 -13.77 -1.22
CA SER A 19 9.95 -14.08 -2.15
C SER A 19 10.06 -13.26 -3.44
N GLU A 20 9.40 -13.72 -4.49
CA GLU A 20 9.34 -12.98 -5.76
C GLU A 20 8.51 -11.71 -5.59
N GLU A 21 7.39 -11.81 -4.90
CA GLU A 21 6.45 -10.72 -4.62
C GLU A 21 7.13 -9.55 -3.89
N TYR A 22 7.95 -9.84 -2.88
CA TYR A 22 8.69 -8.80 -2.16
C TYR A 22 9.76 -8.14 -3.06
N ARG A 23 10.53 -8.94 -3.81
CA ARG A 23 11.56 -8.40 -4.70
C ARG A 23 10.98 -7.54 -5.82
N GLU A 24 9.88 -7.98 -6.42
CA GLU A 24 9.18 -7.20 -7.45
C GLU A 24 8.64 -5.90 -6.89
N PHE A 25 8.02 -5.93 -5.70
CA PHE A 25 7.54 -4.73 -5.02
C PHE A 25 8.66 -3.70 -4.80
N ILE A 26 9.82 -4.13 -4.30
CA ILE A 26 10.97 -3.22 -4.12
C ILE A 26 11.46 -2.67 -5.47
N ALA A 27 11.53 -3.51 -6.50
CA ALA A 27 12.01 -3.07 -7.81
C ALA A 27 11.07 -2.03 -8.46
N THR A 28 9.76 -2.26 -8.42
CA THR A 28 8.76 -1.33 -8.98
C THR A 28 8.64 -0.06 -8.15
N GLU A 29 8.83 -0.15 -6.82
CA GLU A 29 8.89 1.02 -5.94
C GLU A 29 10.05 1.94 -6.32
N GLU A 30 11.24 1.38 -6.57
CA GLU A 30 12.40 2.18 -7.01
C GLU A 30 12.18 2.84 -8.38
N VAL A 31 11.52 2.14 -9.31
CA VAL A 31 11.13 2.72 -10.61
C VAL A 31 10.14 3.87 -10.41
N LEU A 32 9.13 3.70 -9.56
CA LEU A 32 8.15 4.75 -9.26
C LEU A 32 8.80 5.97 -8.61
N LYS A 33 9.75 5.77 -7.69
CA LYS A 33 10.50 6.87 -7.05
C LYS A 33 11.32 7.70 -8.04
N GLN A 34 11.76 7.08 -9.13
CA GLN A 34 12.55 7.74 -10.18
C GLN A 34 11.69 8.37 -11.28
N ASP A 35 10.39 8.09 -11.33
CA ASP A 35 9.46 8.68 -12.29
C ASP A 35 9.01 10.07 -11.83
N GLU A 36 9.69 11.11 -12.32
CA GLU A 36 9.40 12.51 -11.98
C GLU A 36 7.95 12.92 -12.30
N VAL A 37 7.34 12.37 -13.36
CA VAL A 37 5.97 12.69 -13.73
C VAL A 37 5.01 12.10 -12.70
N ALA A 38 5.21 10.84 -12.32
CA ALA A 38 4.43 10.20 -11.28
C ALA A 38 4.60 10.92 -9.94
N GLN A 39 5.84 11.24 -9.53
CA GLN A 39 6.10 11.93 -8.27
C GLN A 39 5.42 13.30 -8.20
N ASN A 40 5.47 14.10 -9.26
CA ASN A 40 4.80 15.39 -9.30
C ASN A 40 3.27 15.25 -9.19
N LEU A 41 2.67 14.29 -9.90
CA LEU A 41 1.24 14.02 -9.80
C LEU A 41 0.83 13.50 -8.41
N LEU A 42 1.66 12.68 -7.76
CA LEU A 42 1.42 12.20 -6.40
C LEU A 42 1.45 13.34 -5.38
N ILE A 43 2.40 14.28 -5.51
CA ILE A 43 2.46 15.48 -4.66
C ILE A 43 1.18 16.31 -4.85
N GLU A 44 0.82 16.62 -6.10
CA GLU A 44 -0.40 17.39 -6.40
C GLU A 44 -1.66 16.69 -5.87
N PHE A 45 -1.73 15.37 -6.00
CA PHE A 45 -2.83 14.57 -5.46
C PHE A 45 -2.92 14.68 -3.94
N GLN A 46 -1.80 14.56 -3.23
CA GLN A 46 -1.75 14.66 -1.76
C GLN A 46 -2.19 16.05 -1.27
N GLU A 47 -1.69 17.12 -1.89
CA GLU A 47 -2.08 18.49 -1.54
C GLU A 47 -3.58 18.72 -1.69
N LYS A 48 -4.16 18.30 -2.82
CA LYS A 48 -5.60 18.43 -3.09
C LYS A 48 -6.44 17.54 -2.19
N GLN A 49 -5.94 16.36 -1.82
CA GLN A 49 -6.63 15.45 -0.90
C GLN A 49 -6.72 16.08 0.50
N GLN A 50 -5.63 16.70 0.98
CA GLN A 50 -5.65 17.41 2.26
C GLN A 50 -6.61 18.59 2.24
N GLU A 51 -6.63 19.37 1.16
CA GLU A 51 -7.60 20.46 0.97
C GLU A 51 -9.04 19.94 1.00
N PHE A 52 -9.31 18.82 0.31
CA PHE A 52 -10.64 18.21 0.23
C PHE A 52 -11.12 17.76 1.61
N LEU A 53 -10.26 17.06 2.37
CA LEU A 53 -10.57 16.63 3.73
C LEU A 53 -10.84 17.83 4.65
N SER A 54 -10.05 18.90 4.54
CA SER A 54 -10.26 20.12 5.33
C SER A 54 -11.63 20.76 5.03
N LYS A 55 -12.01 20.88 3.75
CA LYS A 55 -13.31 21.43 3.34
C LYS A 55 -14.47 20.55 3.79
N GLN A 56 -14.33 19.23 3.64
CA GLN A 56 -15.33 18.27 4.09
C GLN A 56 -15.57 18.35 5.61
N LEU A 57 -14.51 18.53 6.41
CA LEU A 57 -14.63 18.73 7.86
C LEU A 57 -15.36 20.03 8.24
N MET A 58 -15.28 21.06 7.39
CA MET A 58 -16.03 22.31 7.54
C MET A 58 -17.48 22.21 7.04
N GLY A 59 -17.87 21.05 6.48
CA GLY A 59 -19.20 20.83 5.88
C GLY A 59 -19.33 21.38 4.47
N GLU A 60 -18.22 21.73 3.82
CA GLU A 60 -18.18 22.23 2.44
C GLU A 60 -17.91 21.07 1.48
N VAL A 61 -18.67 21.01 0.39
CA VAL A 61 -18.44 20.06 -0.71
C VAL A 61 -17.90 20.85 -1.89
N ASP A 62 -16.69 20.52 -2.32
CA ASP A 62 -16.04 21.14 -3.48
C ASP A 62 -15.97 20.14 -4.63
N GLU A 63 -16.96 20.21 -5.53
CA GLU A 63 -17.04 19.37 -6.72
C GLU A 63 -15.88 19.62 -7.70
N ALA A 64 -15.37 20.84 -7.78
CA ALA A 64 -14.24 21.14 -8.66
C ALA A 64 -12.96 20.47 -8.15
N LEU A 65 -12.76 20.46 -6.84
CA LEU A 65 -11.65 19.76 -6.20
C LEU A 65 -11.77 18.24 -6.36
N LEU A 66 -12.98 17.69 -6.20
CA LEU A 66 -13.25 16.26 -6.43
C LEU A 66 -12.97 15.84 -7.89
N ASN A 67 -13.38 16.67 -8.86
CA ASN A 67 -13.09 16.44 -10.27
C ASN A 67 -11.58 16.47 -10.54
N SER A 68 -10.87 17.46 -9.96
CA SER A 68 -9.41 17.56 -10.08
C SER A 68 -8.68 16.35 -9.50
N LEU A 69 -9.11 15.84 -8.33
CA LEU A 69 -8.58 14.60 -7.76
C LEU A 69 -8.80 13.39 -8.67
N THR A 70 -10.01 13.28 -9.25
CA THR A 70 -10.35 12.20 -10.18
C THR A 70 -9.50 12.24 -11.44
N GLU A 71 -9.25 13.44 -11.99
CA GLU A 71 -8.37 13.61 -13.15
C GLU A 71 -6.92 13.21 -12.86
N ILE A 72 -6.37 13.61 -11.72
CA ILE A 72 -5.01 13.23 -11.33
C ILE A 72 -4.92 11.72 -11.13
N GLN A 73 -5.91 11.11 -10.48
CA GLN A 73 -5.98 9.66 -10.32
C GLN A 73 -6.03 8.95 -11.68
N GLY A 74 -6.79 9.47 -12.64
CA GLY A 74 -6.81 8.97 -14.01
C GLY A 74 -5.42 8.99 -14.66
N LYS A 75 -4.73 10.14 -14.58
CA LYS A 75 -3.36 10.29 -15.12
C LYS A 75 -2.37 9.34 -14.44
N LEU A 76 -2.41 9.22 -13.11
CA LEU A 76 -1.56 8.30 -12.35
C LEU A 76 -1.77 6.85 -12.82
N ASN A 77 -3.02 6.43 -13.02
CA ASN A 77 -3.36 5.07 -13.48
C ASN A 77 -2.90 4.77 -14.91
N GLU A 78 -2.61 5.78 -15.73
CA GLU A 78 -2.07 5.58 -17.09
C GLU A 78 -0.55 5.32 -17.07
N LEU A 79 0.16 5.85 -16.06
CA LEU A 79 1.60 5.70 -15.92
C LEU A 79 1.99 4.26 -15.64
N GLU A 80 2.93 3.74 -16.43
CA GLU A 80 3.41 2.37 -16.31
C GLU A 80 4.09 2.11 -14.95
N SER A 81 4.88 3.07 -14.46
CA SER A 81 5.54 3.02 -13.15
C SER A 81 4.54 2.82 -12.01
N VAL A 82 3.42 3.56 -12.04
CA VAL A 82 2.34 3.49 -11.06
C VAL A 82 1.61 2.15 -11.19
N ARG A 83 1.23 1.73 -12.40
CA ARG A 83 0.54 0.44 -12.60
C ARG A 83 1.38 -0.74 -12.12
N ASN A 84 2.65 -0.79 -12.52
CA ASN A 84 3.56 -1.86 -12.12
C ASN A 84 3.76 -1.90 -10.61
N PHE A 85 3.90 -0.73 -9.97
CA PHE A 85 3.97 -0.62 -8.52
C PHE A 85 2.69 -1.17 -7.87
N MET A 86 1.51 -0.69 -8.28
CA MET A 86 0.23 -1.13 -7.72
C MET A 86 0.02 -2.64 -7.87
N ASP A 87 0.36 -3.21 -9.02
CA ASP A 87 0.25 -4.65 -9.27
C ASP A 87 1.17 -5.46 -8.35
N SER A 88 2.43 -5.06 -8.21
CA SER A 88 3.39 -5.72 -7.32
C SER A 88 3.04 -5.57 -5.83
N TYR A 89 2.53 -4.40 -5.43
CA TYR A 89 2.05 -4.14 -4.08
C TYR A 89 0.86 -5.06 -3.74
N ASN A 90 -0.11 -5.18 -4.66
CA ASN A 90 -1.25 -6.08 -4.46
C ASN A 90 -0.81 -7.55 -4.32
N ARG A 91 0.19 -8.00 -5.08
CA ARG A 91 0.76 -9.35 -4.92
C ARG A 91 1.40 -9.55 -3.55
N LEU A 92 2.21 -8.59 -3.09
CA LEU A 92 2.82 -8.64 -1.76
C LEU A 92 1.76 -8.64 -0.65
N VAL A 93 0.74 -7.79 -0.74
CA VAL A 93 -0.35 -7.75 0.24
C VAL A 93 -1.15 -9.06 0.25
N SER A 94 -1.39 -9.68 -0.91
CA SER A 94 -2.04 -11.00 -0.99
C SER A 94 -1.21 -12.07 -0.26
N LEU A 95 0.10 -12.14 -0.53
CA LEU A 95 1.01 -13.06 0.15
C LEU A 95 0.99 -12.87 1.67
N LEU A 96 1.05 -11.62 2.14
CA LEU A 96 1.00 -11.31 3.58
C LEU A 96 -0.37 -11.65 4.20
N GLY A 97 -1.45 -11.44 3.44
CA GLY A 97 -2.81 -11.83 3.83
C GLY A 97 -2.92 -13.34 4.03
N GLU A 98 -2.44 -14.13 3.06
CA GLU A 98 -2.42 -15.59 3.14
C GLU A 98 -1.62 -16.11 4.35
N VAL A 99 -0.47 -15.48 4.64
CA VAL A 99 0.31 -15.78 5.85
C VAL A 99 -0.48 -15.48 7.12
N GLY A 100 -1.17 -14.33 7.17
CA GLY A 100 -2.03 -13.94 8.31
C GLY A 100 -3.22 -14.88 8.50
N ASP A 101 -3.84 -15.33 7.42
CA ASP A 101 -4.93 -16.30 7.44
C ASP A 101 -4.47 -17.66 7.96
N LEU A 102 -3.30 -18.15 7.54
CA LEU A 102 -2.72 -19.39 8.04
C LEU A 102 -2.42 -19.31 9.54
N ILE A 103 -1.84 -18.20 10.00
CA ILE A 103 -1.62 -17.97 11.45
C ILE A 103 -2.95 -17.97 12.19
N SER A 104 -3.98 -17.32 11.64
CA SER A 104 -5.29 -17.26 12.27
C SER A 104 -5.95 -18.62 12.40
N GLN A 105 -5.85 -19.45 11.35
CA GLN A 105 -6.37 -20.82 11.32
C GLN A 105 -5.70 -21.72 12.37
N GLU A 106 -4.37 -21.65 12.49
CA GLU A 106 -3.62 -22.47 13.45
C GLU A 106 -3.84 -22.03 14.90
N LEU A 107 -4.20 -20.77 15.13
CA LEU A 107 -4.48 -20.22 16.46
C LEU A 107 -5.96 -20.31 16.87
N ASP A 108 -6.87 -20.61 15.93
CA ASP A 108 -8.32 -20.44 16.10
C ASP A 108 -8.68 -19.03 16.62
N PHE A 109 -7.99 -18.01 16.09
CA PHE A 109 -8.06 -16.61 16.52
C PHE A 109 -7.79 -15.68 15.33
N ASP A 110 -8.60 -14.63 15.13
CA ASP A 110 -8.36 -13.64 14.07
C ASP A 110 -7.10 -12.81 14.39
N PHE A 111 -5.96 -13.23 13.83
CA PHE A 111 -4.69 -12.53 13.98
C PHE A 111 -4.75 -11.12 13.37
N GLY A 112 -5.54 -10.92 12.32
CA GLY A 112 -5.72 -9.62 11.67
C GLY A 112 -6.49 -8.62 12.54
N GLU A 113 -7.47 -9.08 13.33
CA GLU A 113 -8.22 -8.23 14.26
C GLU A 113 -7.31 -7.54 15.30
N ALA A 114 -6.24 -8.22 15.73
CA ALA A 114 -5.29 -7.69 16.72
C ALA A 114 -4.54 -6.42 16.27
N TYR A 115 -4.55 -6.10 14.97
CA TYR A 115 -3.86 -4.94 14.39
C TYR A 115 -4.81 -3.96 13.68
N ARG A 116 -6.14 -4.13 13.80
CA ARG A 116 -7.15 -3.21 13.25
C ARG A 116 -7.44 -1.98 14.15
N THR A 117 -6.67 -1.78 15.22
CA THR A 117 -6.86 -0.73 16.24
C THR A 117 -6.36 0.65 15.85
#